data_AF-A0A4V5NYX5-F1
#
_entry.id   AF-A0A4V5NYX5-F1
#
_cell.length_a   1.000
_cell.length_b   1.000
_cell.length_c   1.000
_cell.angle_alpha   90.00
_cell.angle_beta   90.00
_cell.angle_gamma   90.00
#
_symmetry.space_group_name_H-M   'P 1'
#
loop_
_entity.id
_entity.type
_entity.pdbx_description
1 polymer ?
#
loop_
_entity_poly.entity_id
_entity_poly.type
_entity_poly.pdbx_seq_one_letter_code
_entity_poly.pdbx_strand_id
1 'polypeptide(L)'
;MEPGKIDSASQYERYSGLTDEQLLSLFEKGDECAAGLIYEKYWKTLYISTFKILRNEEESRIIVKDVFATLFKHSRHLKIGSDVGIYLNVAVRHQVLCQISNSKSYDHLLESLSNYVQDKQQINTSIAAAVKLSY
;
A
#
# COMPACT_ATOMS: atom_id res chain seq x y z
N MET A 1 -12.78 14.88 5.27
CA MET A 1 -13.41 15.25 3.99
C MET A 1 -14.06 13.98 3.47
N GLU A 2 -15.29 13.71 3.89
CA GLU A 2 -16.05 12.53 3.51
C GLU A 2 -17.15 13.00 2.56
N PRO A 3 -16.95 12.89 1.23
CA PRO A 3 -17.96 13.31 0.27
C PRO A 3 -19.09 12.28 0.20
N GLY A 4 -20.35 12.74 0.26
CA GLY A 4 -21.46 12.04 -0.39
C GLY A 4 -22.29 11.06 0.45
N LYS A 5 -22.78 11.48 1.62
CA LYS A 5 -23.80 10.73 2.38
C LYS A 5 -25.24 11.17 2.04
N ILE A 6 -25.59 11.31 0.77
CA ILE A 6 -26.98 11.53 0.35
C ILE A 6 -27.10 11.04 -1.11
N ASP A 7 -27.95 10.04 -1.36
CA ASP A 7 -28.32 9.46 -2.68
C ASP A 7 -27.42 8.40 -3.36
N SER A 8 -26.56 7.67 -2.62
CA SER A 8 -25.70 6.64 -3.22
C SER A 8 -26.42 5.31 -3.51
N ALA A 9 -27.40 4.90 -2.68
CA ALA A 9 -28.02 3.57 -2.77
C ALA A 9 -28.79 3.33 -4.09
N SER A 10 -29.52 4.32 -4.60
CA SER A 10 -30.29 4.21 -5.84
C SER A 10 -29.44 4.26 -7.11
N GLN A 11 -28.18 4.74 -7.02
CA GLN A 11 -27.25 4.74 -8.15
C GLN A 11 -26.54 3.39 -8.27
N TYR A 12 -26.23 2.74 -7.15
CA TYR A 12 -25.61 1.39 -7.14
C TYR A 12 -26.56 0.29 -7.63
N GLU A 13 -27.88 0.38 -7.41
CA GLU A 13 -28.87 -0.54 -7.99
C GLU A 13 -28.81 -0.57 -9.53
N ARG A 14 -28.51 0.58 -10.15
CA ARG A 14 -28.43 0.73 -11.61
C ARG A 14 -27.22 0.02 -12.22
N TYR A 15 -26.22 -0.30 -11.40
CA TYR A 15 -25.00 -1.00 -11.78
C TYR A 15 -24.92 -2.45 -11.29
N SER A 16 -25.83 -2.86 -10.40
CA SER A 16 -25.96 -4.23 -9.87
C SER A 16 -26.13 -5.31 -10.96
N GLY A 17 -26.57 -4.92 -12.16
CA GLY A 17 -26.72 -5.80 -13.32
C GLY A 17 -25.69 -5.64 -14.43
N LEU A 18 -24.69 -4.76 -14.30
CA LEU A 18 -23.67 -4.59 -15.33
C LEU A 18 -22.60 -5.69 -15.23
N THR A 19 -22.19 -6.21 -16.39
CA THR A 19 -21.09 -7.15 -16.47
C THR A 19 -19.76 -6.48 -16.13
N ASP A 20 -18.80 -7.28 -15.67
CA ASP A 20 -17.46 -6.82 -15.28
C ASP A 20 -16.78 -5.97 -16.37
N GLU A 21 -17.00 -6.32 -17.64
CA GLU A 21 -16.53 -5.60 -18.83
C GLU A 21 -17.14 -4.20 -18.97
N GLN A 22 -18.44 -4.06 -18.67
CA GLN A 22 -19.11 -2.76 -18.76
C GLN A 22 -18.70 -1.84 -17.61
N LEU A 23 -18.55 -2.40 -16.41
CA LEU A 23 -17.96 -1.73 -15.25
C LEU A 23 -16.54 -1.24 -15.56
N LEU A 24 -15.74 -2.06 -16.26
CA LEU A 24 -14.42 -1.70 -16.76
C LEU A 24 -14.47 -0.49 -17.70
N SER A 25 -15.37 -0.52 -18.69
CA SER A 25 -15.46 0.54 -19.70
C SER A 25 -15.86 1.89 -19.08
N LEU A 26 -16.74 1.86 -18.07
CA LEU A 26 -17.11 3.04 -17.29
C LEU A 26 -15.96 3.51 -16.40
N PHE A 27 -15.23 2.58 -15.82
CA PHE A 27 -14.04 2.86 -15.03
C PHE A 27 -12.93 3.54 -15.86
N GLU A 28 -12.67 3.06 -17.08
CA GLU A 28 -11.72 3.68 -18.02
C GLU A 28 -12.15 5.09 -18.43
N LYS A 29 -13.46 5.39 -18.45
CA LYS A 29 -14.01 6.73 -18.69
C LYS A 29 -13.89 7.66 -17.48
N GLY A 30 -13.52 7.13 -16.31
CA GLY A 30 -13.38 7.88 -15.06
C GLY A 30 -14.71 8.09 -14.33
N ASP A 31 -15.66 7.16 -14.49
CA ASP A 31 -16.93 7.19 -13.75
C ASP A 31 -16.71 6.84 -12.26
N GLU A 32 -17.13 7.73 -11.36
CA GLU A 32 -16.95 7.59 -9.92
C GLU A 32 -17.82 6.47 -9.33
N CYS A 33 -18.99 6.18 -9.91
CA CYS A 33 -19.87 5.11 -9.45
C CYS A 33 -19.27 3.74 -9.78
N ALA A 34 -18.71 3.60 -10.98
CA ALA A 34 -17.99 2.38 -11.37
C ALA A 34 -16.77 2.14 -10.48
N ALA A 35 -16.02 3.19 -10.14
CA ALA A 35 -14.90 3.12 -9.20
C ALA A 35 -15.34 2.66 -7.80
N GLY A 36 -16.45 3.18 -7.29
CA GLY A 36 -17.03 2.77 -6.01
C GLY A 36 -17.41 1.29 -5.95
N LEU A 37 -17.98 0.76 -7.02
CA LEU A 37 -18.35 -0.66 -7.12
C LEU A 37 -17.14 -1.59 -7.22
N ILE A 38 -16.13 -1.20 -8.00
CA ILE A 38 -14.86 -1.93 -8.05
C ILE A 38 -14.22 -1.95 -6.66
N TYR A 39 -14.25 -0.82 -5.95
CA TYR A 39 -13.80 -0.79 -4.56
C TYR A 39 -14.58 -1.80 -3.70
N GLU A 40 -15.91 -1.74 -3.70
CA GLU A 40 -16.73 -2.63 -2.86
C GLU A 40 -16.56 -4.12 -3.22
N LYS A 41 -16.36 -4.45 -4.50
CA LYS A 41 -16.16 -5.83 -4.96
C LYS A 41 -14.78 -6.38 -4.59
N TYR A 42 -13.72 -5.58 -4.75
CA TYR A 42 -12.34 -6.07 -4.62
C TYR A 42 -11.68 -5.74 -3.28
N TRP A 43 -12.14 -4.74 -2.51
CA TRP A 43 -11.47 -4.32 -1.27
C TRP A 43 -11.27 -5.48 -0.29
N LYS A 44 -12.30 -6.33 -0.11
CA LYS A 44 -12.28 -7.42 0.86
C LYS A 44 -11.25 -8.48 0.48
N THR A 45 -11.23 -8.86 -0.79
CA THR A 45 -10.28 -9.84 -1.34
C THR A 45 -8.85 -9.33 -1.23
N LEU A 46 -8.62 -8.07 -1.58
CA LEU A 46 -7.30 -7.44 -1.50
C LEU A 46 -6.86 -7.33 -0.05
N TYR A 47 -7.70 -6.80 0.84
CA TYR A 47 -7.41 -6.70 2.27
C TYR A 47 -7.00 -8.04 2.88
N ILE A 48 -7.73 -9.13 2.59
CA ILE A 48 -7.37 -10.47 3.07
C ILE A 48 -5.99 -10.89 2.53
N SER A 49 -5.70 -10.62 1.25
CA SER A 49 -4.41 -10.92 0.65
C SER A 49 -3.28 -10.13 1.30
N THR A 50 -3.46 -8.83 1.52
CA THR A 50 -2.48 -7.93 2.15
C THR A 50 -2.25 -8.33 3.62
N PHE A 51 -3.33 -8.59 4.36
CA PHE A 51 -3.28 -8.99 5.76
C PHE A 51 -2.59 -10.33 5.98
N LYS A 52 -2.78 -11.31 5.07
CA LYS A 52 -2.05 -12.57 5.12
C LYS A 52 -0.53 -12.39 5.06
N ILE A 53 -0.07 -11.34 4.39
CA ILE A 53 1.35 -11.06 4.19
C ILE A 53 1.91 -10.21 5.34
N LEU A 54 1.27 -9.09 5.69
CA LEU A 54 1.77 -8.13 6.69
C LEU A 54 1.39 -8.51 8.12
N ARG A 55 0.29 -9.23 8.31
CA ARG A 55 -0.32 -9.55 9.61
C ARG A 55 -0.58 -8.33 10.49
N ASN A 56 -0.63 -7.15 9.89
CA ASN A 56 -0.92 -5.87 10.55
C ASN A 56 -2.16 -5.26 9.88
N GLU A 57 -3.23 -5.07 10.66
CA GLU A 57 -4.49 -4.53 10.16
C GLU A 57 -4.34 -3.10 9.64
N GLU A 58 -3.62 -2.25 10.37
CA GLU A 58 -3.50 -0.83 10.06
C GLU A 58 -2.71 -0.63 8.76
N GLU A 59 -1.53 -1.25 8.66
CA GLU A 59 -0.75 -1.20 7.43
C GLU A 59 -1.49 -1.81 6.24
N SER A 60 -2.19 -2.93 6.45
CA SER A 60 -2.95 -3.58 5.38
C SER A 60 -4.04 -2.65 4.84
N ARG A 61 -4.73 -1.94 5.73
CA ARG A 61 -5.77 -0.98 5.35
C ARG A 61 -5.19 0.21 4.60
N ILE A 62 -4.07 0.75 5.07
CA ILE A 62 -3.39 1.89 4.44
C ILE A 62 -2.96 1.54 3.02
N ILE A 63 -2.30 0.39 2.83
CA ILE A 63 -1.84 -0.06 1.51
C ILE A 63 -3.01 -0.25 0.56
N VAL A 64 -4.07 -0.93 0.99
CA VAL A 64 -5.23 -1.16 0.13
C VAL A 64 -5.83 0.17 -0.31
N LYS A 65 -6.02 1.13 0.63
CA LYS A 65 -6.53 2.47 0.29
C LYS A 65 -5.61 3.20 -0.70
N ASP A 66 -4.30 3.12 -0.51
CA ASP A 66 -3.33 3.82 -1.35
C ASP A 66 -3.24 3.22 -2.77
N VAL A 67 -3.35 1.89 -2.88
CA VAL A 67 -3.45 1.21 -4.18
C VAL A 67 -4.70 1.66 -4.92
N PHE A 68 -5.85 1.72 -4.25
CA PHE A 68 -7.09 2.20 -4.86
C PHE A 68 -7.01 3.69 -5.24
N ALA A 69 -6.41 4.54 -4.40
CA ALA A 69 -6.22 5.96 -4.70
C ALA A 69 -5.34 6.15 -5.95
N THR A 70 -4.25 5.39 -6.04
CA THR A 70 -3.36 5.38 -7.21
C THR A 70 -4.08 4.86 -8.44
N LEU A 71 -4.86 3.79 -8.29
CA LEU A 71 -5.65 3.21 -9.38
C LEU A 71 -6.66 4.23 -9.94
N PHE A 72 -7.41 4.90 -9.07
CA PHE A 72 -8.41 5.90 -9.47
C PHE A 72 -7.77 7.12 -10.12
N LYS A 73 -6.58 7.52 -9.66
CA LYS A 73 -5.81 8.60 -10.29
C LYS A 73 -5.37 8.25 -11.72
N HIS A 74 -5.06 6.99 -11.98
CA HIS A 74 -4.57 6.52 -13.28
C HIS A 74 -5.66 5.85 -14.14
N SER A 75 -6.92 5.81 -13.67
CA SER A 75 -8.03 5.09 -14.31
C SER A 75 -8.24 5.48 -15.78
N ARG A 76 -8.12 6.78 -16.10
CA ARG A 76 -8.22 7.31 -17.48
C ARG A 76 -7.09 6.90 -18.41
N HIS A 77 -5.93 6.51 -17.87
CA HIS A 77 -4.74 6.16 -18.64
C HIS A 77 -4.49 4.65 -18.67
N LEU A 78 -5.17 3.90 -17.82
CA LEU A 78 -5.11 2.46 -17.78
C LEU A 78 -5.93 1.92 -18.96
N LYS A 79 -5.25 1.55 -20.04
CA LYS A 79 -5.83 0.65 -21.05
C LYS A 79 -5.79 -0.75 -20.47
N ILE A 80 -6.87 -1.15 -19.84
CA ILE A 80 -6.92 -2.43 -19.15
C ILE A 80 -7.22 -3.50 -20.20
N GLY A 81 -6.16 -4.08 -20.77
CA GLY A 81 -6.28 -5.21 -21.73
C GLY A 81 -6.57 -6.56 -21.07
N SER A 82 -6.77 -6.62 -19.75
CA SER A 82 -6.91 -7.86 -18.95
C SER A 82 -7.87 -7.64 -17.79
N ASP A 83 -8.44 -8.68 -17.19
CA ASP A 83 -9.40 -8.52 -16.08
C ASP A 83 -8.89 -7.58 -14.95
N VAL A 84 -9.71 -6.60 -14.56
CA VAL A 84 -9.41 -5.61 -13.50
C VAL A 84 -9.00 -6.30 -12.21
N GLY A 85 -9.63 -7.43 -11.88
CA GLY A 85 -9.29 -8.20 -10.69
C GLY A 85 -7.86 -8.75 -10.71
N ILE A 86 -7.39 -9.21 -11.86
CA ILE A 86 -5.99 -9.67 -12.03
C ILE A 86 -5.03 -8.49 -11.85
N TYR A 87 -5.31 -7.37 -12.51
CA TYR A 87 -4.46 -6.18 -12.41
C TYR A 87 -4.36 -5.68 -10.97
N LEU A 88 -5.49 -5.53 -10.26
CA LEU A 88 -5.47 -5.09 -8.86
C LEU A 88 -4.71 -6.04 -7.95
N ASN A 89 -4.87 -7.35 -8.15
CA ASN A 89 -4.13 -8.33 -7.36
C ASN A 89 -2.61 -8.19 -7.56
N VAL A 90 -2.15 -7.98 -8.79
CA VAL A 90 -0.73 -7.78 -9.09
C VAL A 90 -0.25 -6.45 -8.49
N ALA A 91 -1.00 -5.36 -8.66
CA ALA A 91 -0.65 -4.04 -8.14
C ALA A 91 -0.55 -4.02 -6.62
N VAL A 92 -1.53 -4.57 -5.90
CA VAL A 92 -1.49 -4.67 -4.43
C VAL A 92 -0.31 -5.50 -3.98
N ARG A 93 -0.07 -6.67 -4.58
CA ARG A 93 1.07 -7.53 -4.21
C ARG A 93 2.40 -6.81 -4.43
N HIS A 94 2.55 -6.12 -5.56
CA HIS A 94 3.74 -5.34 -5.84
C HIS A 94 3.95 -4.26 -4.77
N GLN A 95 2.91 -3.52 -4.41
CA GLN A 95 3.00 -2.45 -3.41
C GLN A 95 3.34 -3.00 -2.01
N VAL A 96 2.75 -4.13 -1.61
CA VAL A 96 3.10 -4.84 -0.37
C VAL A 96 4.56 -5.27 -0.37
N LEU A 97 5.04 -5.86 -1.46
CA LEU A 97 6.43 -6.30 -1.60
C LEU A 97 7.40 -5.10 -1.54
N CYS A 98 7.07 -3.99 -2.20
CA CYS A 98 7.83 -2.75 -2.10
C CYS A 98 7.90 -2.26 -0.65
N GLN A 99 6.79 -2.25 0.09
CA GLN A 99 6.78 -1.80 1.49
C GLN A 99 7.64 -2.70 2.38
N ILE A 100 7.55 -4.02 2.22
CA ILE A 100 8.40 -4.97 2.94
C ILE A 100 9.88 -4.76 2.61
N SER A 101 10.22 -4.57 1.33
CA SER A 101 11.60 -4.31 0.90
C SER A 101 12.13 -2.98 1.44
N ASN A 102 11.29 -1.95 1.49
CA ASN A 102 11.67 -0.65 2.00
C ASN A 102 11.93 -0.73 3.51
N SER A 103 11.03 -1.37 4.26
CA SER A 103 11.18 -1.65 5.69
C SER A 103 12.50 -2.38 6.00
N LYS A 104 12.81 -3.46 5.28
CA LYS A 104 14.09 -4.18 5.43
C LYS A 104 15.32 -3.32 5.14
N SER A 105 15.21 -2.42 4.17
CA SER A 105 16.31 -1.50 3.83
C SER A 105 16.53 -0.49 4.95
N TYR A 106 15.46 0.01 5.57
CA TYR A 106 15.55 0.86 6.76
C TYR A 106 16.14 0.13 7.95
N ASP A 107 15.73 -1.11 8.22
CA ASP A 107 16.31 -1.93 9.30
C ASP A 107 17.81 -2.11 9.10
N HIS A 108 18.25 -2.46 7.89
CA HIS A 108 19.67 -2.59 7.58
C HIS A 108 20.46 -1.27 7.75
N LEU A 109 19.85 -0.14 7.39
CA LEU A 109 20.45 1.18 7.62
C LEU A 109 20.56 1.51 9.11
N LEU A 110 19.52 1.24 9.90
CA LEU A 110 19.52 1.44 11.34
C LEU A 110 20.57 0.55 12.02
N GLU A 111 20.70 -0.70 11.60
CA GLU A 111 21.72 -1.62 12.10
C GLU A 111 23.14 -1.13 11.75
N SER A 112 23.35 -0.66 10.52
CA SER A 112 24.62 -0.07 10.09
C SER A 112 24.99 1.19 10.90
N LEU A 113 24.00 2.05 11.18
CA LEU A 113 24.18 3.25 12.00
C LEU A 113 24.44 2.90 13.47
N SER A 114 23.73 1.93 14.02
CA SER A 114 23.93 1.44 15.39
C SER A 114 25.34 0.90 15.57
N ASN A 115 25.80 0.05 14.63
CA ASN A 115 27.16 -0.48 14.63
C ASN A 115 28.22 0.63 14.56
N TYR A 116 28.00 1.65 13.73
CA TYR A 116 28.89 2.80 13.63
C TYR A 116 28.97 3.61 14.94
N VAL A 117 27.83 3.85 15.59
CA VAL A 117 27.79 4.56 16.88
C VAL A 117 28.50 3.76 17.97
N GLN A 118 28.31 2.44 17.98
CA GLN A 118 28.89 1.54 18.98
C GLN A 118 30.43 1.42 18.84
N ASP A 119 30.93 1.41 17.61
CA ASP A 119 32.37 1.44 17.31
C ASP A 119 33.04 2.73 17.84
N LYS A 120 32.41 3.89 17.61
CA LYS A 120 32.91 5.17 18.14
C LYS A 120 32.90 5.24 19.68
N GLN A 121 31.90 4.61 20.32
CA GLN A 121 31.81 4.55 21.78
C GLN A 121 32.92 3.68 22.38
N GLN A 122 33.25 2.55 21.75
CA GLN A 122 34.36 1.70 22.19
C GLN A 122 35.71 2.42 22.05
N ILE A 123 35.97 3.08 20.92
CA ILE A 123 37.21 3.85 20.70
C ILE A 123 37.39 4.91 21.79
N ASN A 124 36.35 5.69 22.09
CA ASN A 124 36.42 6.73 23.10
C ASN A 124 36.65 6.17 24.51
N THR A 125 36.04 5.03 24.82
CA THR A 125 36.21 4.36 26.12
C THR A 125 37.62 3.78 26.27
N SER A 126 38.18 3.19 25.21
CA SER A 126 39.54 2.68 25.20
C SER A 126 40.59 3.79 25.34
N ILE A 127 40.40 4.92 24.68
CA ILE A 127 41.27 6.09 24.82
C ILE A 127 41.18 6.64 26.26
N ALA A 128 39.97 6.80 26.80
CA ALA A 128 39.78 7.28 28.17
C ALA A 128 40.40 6.34 29.23
N ALA A 129 40.34 5.02 29.02
CA ALA A 129 40.98 4.03 29.89
C ALA A 129 42.52 4.09 29.81
N ALA A 130 43.08 4.23 28.60
CA ALA A 130 44.52 4.37 28.41
C ALA A 130 45.09 5.65 29.04
N VAL A 131 44.34 6.76 28.97
CA VAL A 131 44.70 8.03 29.63
C VAL A 131 44.61 7.93 31.16
N LYS A 132 43.68 7.12 31.70
CA LYS A 132 43.55 6.91 33.16
C LYS A 132 44.63 6.01 33.76
N LEU A 133 45.23 5.11 32.99
CA LEU A 133 46.30 4.21 33.42
C LEU A 133 47.70 4.84 33.35
N SER A 134 47.81 6.04 32.74
CA SER A 134 49.08 6.76 32.55
C SER A 134 49.34 7.87 33.57
N TYR A 135 48.49 7.99 34.60
CA TYR A 135 48.67 8.83 35.79
C TYR A 135 48.64 7.96 37.05
#